data_AF-A0A7V2L6A5-F1
#
_entry.id   AF-A0A7V2L6A5-F1
#
_cell.length_a   1.000
_cell.length_b   1.000
_cell.length_c   1.000
_cell.angle_alpha   90.00
_cell.angle_beta   90.00
_cell.angle_gamma   90.00
#
_symmetry.space_group_name_H-M   'P 1'
#
loop_
_entity.id
_entity.type
_entity.pdbx_description
1 polymer ?
#
loop_
_entity_poly.entity_id
_entity_poly.type
_entity_poly.pdbx_seq_one_letter_code
_entity_poly.pdbx_strand_id
1 'polypeptide(L)'
;MDDRNSIRITAQDLKLSTLIFGLLAIIVTIPLHFVFERDLFRISFLSITLASAIFWGIVSTIFINGYWDLYYRYFYPSWIRPLAPLSFLLYSSFGFGMWWLTSLQSLPAILTYAFLGGLQGMLEHALAIHGLRILEKVPLLQDLKSGPVLLFSFFEYAFYWSLIGWIALGISKLL
;
A
#
# COMPACT_ATOMS: atom_id res chain seq x y z
N MET A 1 7.15 -22.71 29.11
CA MET A 1 6.91 -23.19 27.74
C MET A 1 5.42 -23.08 27.51
N ASP A 2 4.99 -21.97 26.93
CA ASP A 2 3.58 -21.78 26.58
C ASP A 2 3.47 -22.04 25.07
N ASP A 3 3.02 -23.25 24.75
CA ASP A 3 2.86 -23.85 23.44
C ASP A 3 1.62 -23.30 22.70
N ARG A 4 1.40 -21.98 22.81
CA ARG A 4 0.42 -21.27 22.00
C ARG A 4 1.01 -21.13 20.61
N ASN A 5 0.88 -22.20 19.81
CA ASN A 5 0.95 -22.23 18.35
C ASN A 5 1.41 -20.90 17.78
N SER A 6 2.73 -20.71 17.61
CA SER A 6 3.28 -19.48 17.06
C SER A 6 2.59 -19.25 15.72
N ILE A 7 1.63 -18.33 15.67
CA ILE A 7 0.92 -18.01 14.44
C ILE A 7 2.02 -17.54 13.48
N ARG A 8 2.26 -18.32 12.44
CA ARG A 8 3.25 -18.04 11.39
C ARG A 8 2.49 -17.96 10.08
N ILE A 9 2.84 -16.99 9.26
CA ILE A 9 2.33 -16.91 7.91
C ILE A 9 3.07 -17.96 7.09
N THR A 10 2.33 -18.87 6.49
CA THR A 10 2.90 -19.90 5.62
C THR A 10 3.06 -19.38 4.19
N ALA A 11 3.86 -20.09 3.39
CA ALA A 11 3.94 -19.81 1.96
C ALA A 11 2.59 -20.01 1.23
N GLN A 12 1.70 -20.84 1.78
CA GLN A 12 0.36 -21.04 1.23
C GLN A 12 -0.54 -19.84 1.52
N ASP A 13 -0.48 -19.29 2.74
CA ASP A 13 -1.22 -18.08 3.10
C ASP A 13 -0.81 -16.90 2.21
N LEU A 14 0.51 -16.72 2.02
CA LEU A 14 1.02 -15.64 1.18
C LEU A 14 0.59 -15.78 -0.29
N LYS A 15 0.58 -17.01 -0.84
CA LYS A 15 0.07 -17.27 -2.20
C LYS A 15 -1.41 -16.95 -2.32
N LEU A 16 -2.21 -17.38 -1.34
CA LEU A 16 -3.64 -17.12 -1.31
C LEU A 16 -3.92 -15.61 -1.21
N SER A 17 -3.22 -14.90 -0.32
CA SER A 17 -3.31 -13.44 -0.20
C SER A 17 -2.89 -12.75 -1.50
N THR A 18 -1.82 -13.20 -2.16
CA THR A 18 -1.38 -12.66 -3.46
C THR A 18 -2.49 -12.78 -4.50
N LEU A 19 -3.13 -13.95 -4.59
CA LEU A 19 -4.25 -14.17 -5.51
C LEU A 19 -5.44 -13.26 -5.17
N ILE A 20 -5.82 -13.20 -3.89
CA ILE A 20 -6.95 -12.38 -3.42
C ILE A 20 -6.70 -10.91 -3.76
N PHE A 21 -5.55 -10.35 -3.39
CA PHE A 21 -5.24 -8.96 -3.68
C PHE A 21 -5.07 -8.69 -5.18
N GLY A 22 -4.56 -9.65 -5.96
CA GLY A 22 -4.53 -9.53 -7.42
C GLY A 22 -5.94 -9.41 -8.02
N LEU A 23 -6.87 -10.27 -7.58
CA LEU A 23 -8.27 -10.22 -8.01
C LEU A 23 -8.96 -8.93 -7.54
N LEU A 24 -8.77 -8.52 -6.29
CA LEU A 24 -9.32 -7.28 -5.75
C LEU A 24 -8.78 -6.05 -6.49
N ALA A 25 -7.47 -6.02 -6.80
CA ALA A 25 -6.87 -4.97 -7.59
C ALA A 25 -7.56 -4.88 -8.96
N ILE A 26 -7.78 -5.99 -9.66
CA ILE A 26 -8.50 -5.99 -10.94
C ILE A 26 -9.94 -5.47 -10.78
N ILE A 27 -10.69 -6.02 -9.81
CA ILE A 27 -12.09 -5.68 -9.56
C ILE A 27 -12.28 -4.20 -9.22
N VAL A 28 -11.33 -3.59 -8.52
CA VAL A 28 -11.42 -2.17 -8.12
C VAL A 28 -10.85 -1.24 -9.19
N THR A 29 -9.75 -1.62 -9.84
CA THR A 29 -9.03 -0.76 -10.79
C THR A 29 -9.76 -0.66 -12.13
N ILE A 30 -10.30 -1.77 -12.64
CA ILE A 30 -10.93 -1.80 -13.96
C ILE A 30 -12.16 -0.88 -14.02
N PRO A 31 -13.12 -0.94 -13.07
CA PRO A 31 -14.25 -0.01 -13.09
C PRO A 31 -13.80 1.44 -12.90
N LEU A 32 -12.80 1.69 -12.02
CA LEU A 32 -12.25 3.03 -11.82
C LEU A 32 -11.68 3.61 -13.11
N HIS A 33 -10.99 2.80 -13.91
CA HIS A 33 -10.44 3.22 -15.20
C HIS A 33 -11.51 3.76 -16.15
N PHE A 34 -12.71 3.19 -16.13
CA PHE A 34 -13.81 3.64 -16.99
C PHE A 34 -14.54 4.88 -16.47
N VAL A 35 -14.51 5.16 -15.17
CA VAL A 35 -15.25 6.30 -14.57
C VAL A 35 -14.37 7.49 -14.21
N PHE A 36 -13.07 7.28 -14.02
CA PHE A 36 -12.12 8.35 -13.73
C PHE A 36 -11.36 8.67 -15.01
N GLU A 37 -12.01 9.49 -15.84
CA GLU A 37 -11.49 9.91 -17.13
C GLU A 37 -10.12 10.56 -17.00
N ARG A 38 -9.31 10.39 -18.05
CA ARG A 38 -7.92 10.84 -18.04
C ARG A 38 -7.77 12.35 -17.87
N ASP A 39 -8.62 13.13 -18.52
CA ASP A 39 -8.56 14.59 -18.44
C ASP A 39 -8.94 15.08 -17.05
N LEU A 40 -9.95 14.46 -16.42
CA LEU A 40 -10.28 14.70 -15.02
C LEU A 40 -9.11 14.31 -14.12
N PHE A 41 -8.53 13.12 -14.28
CA PHE A 41 -7.39 12.67 -13.47
C PHE A 41 -6.20 13.64 -13.54
N ARG A 42 -5.92 14.20 -14.73
CA ARG A 42 -4.83 15.16 -14.93
C ARG A 42 -5.00 16.45 -14.16
N ILE A 43 -6.23 16.89 -13.90
CA ILE A 43 -6.48 18.09 -13.08
C ILE A 43 -6.70 17.75 -11.59
N SER A 44 -6.86 16.47 -11.23
CA SER A 44 -7.15 16.00 -9.87
C SER A 44 -5.94 15.87 -8.93
N PHE A 45 -4.87 16.65 -9.13
CA PHE A 45 -3.65 16.51 -8.29
C PHE A 45 -3.94 16.70 -6.79
N LEU A 46 -4.78 17.68 -6.45
CA LEU A 46 -5.16 17.97 -5.07
C LEU A 46 -5.98 16.82 -4.49
N SER A 47 -6.96 16.32 -5.25
CA SER A 47 -7.81 15.20 -4.84
C SER A 47 -7.01 13.92 -4.60
N ILE A 48 -6.05 13.61 -5.48
CA ILE A 48 -5.16 12.45 -5.31
C ILE A 48 -4.31 12.63 -4.05
N THR A 49 -3.66 13.79 -3.90
CA THR A 49 -2.78 14.06 -2.77
C THR A 49 -3.53 13.98 -1.42
N LEU A 50 -4.73 14.57 -1.35
CA LEU A 50 -5.59 14.52 -0.17
C LEU A 50 -6.11 13.11 0.11
N ALA A 51 -6.58 12.39 -0.92
CA ALA A 51 -7.04 11.01 -0.78
C ALA A 51 -5.93 10.11 -0.23
N SER A 52 -4.70 10.24 -0.75
CA SER A 52 -3.54 9.50 -0.26
C SER A 52 -3.22 9.84 1.19
N ALA A 53 -3.21 11.13 1.54
CA ALA A 53 -2.96 11.60 2.90
C ALA A 53 -3.96 10.99 3.91
N ILE A 54 -5.25 11.08 3.59
CA ILE A 54 -6.34 10.59 4.44
C ILE A 54 -6.27 9.07 4.56
N PHE A 55 -6.21 8.36 3.43
CA PHE A 55 -6.21 6.90 3.40
C PHE A 55 -5.05 6.34 4.21
N TRP A 56 -3.83 6.76 3.92
CA TRP A 56 -2.64 6.22 4.58
C TRP A 56 -2.49 6.72 6.01
N GLY A 57 -2.92 7.95 6.33
CA GLY A 57 -2.97 8.44 7.71
C GLY A 57 -3.86 7.56 8.59
N ILE A 58 -5.01 7.12 8.07
CA ILE A 58 -5.93 6.21 8.77
C ILE A 58 -5.34 4.79 8.82
N VAL A 59 -4.95 4.23 7.67
CA VAL A 59 -4.48 2.84 7.57
C VAL A 59 -3.22 2.62 8.40
N SER A 60 -2.23 3.51 8.33
CA SER A 60 -1.02 3.39 9.15
C SER A 60 -1.34 3.47 10.64
N THR A 61 -2.26 4.33 11.05
CA THR A 61 -2.66 4.47 12.46
C THR A 61 -3.32 3.20 12.95
N ILE A 62 -4.21 2.60 12.17
CA ILE A 62 -4.86 1.33 12.50
C ILE A 62 -3.80 0.22 12.56
N PHE A 63 -2.94 0.10 11.55
CA PHE A 63 -1.98 -1.00 11.47
C PHE A 63 -0.90 -0.91 12.54
N ILE A 64 -0.26 0.25 12.70
CA ILE A 64 0.81 0.43 13.68
C ILE A 64 0.29 0.22 15.11
N ASN A 65 -0.91 0.70 15.43
CA ASN A 65 -1.46 0.53 16.79
C ASN A 65 -2.04 -0.87 17.02
N GLY A 66 -2.72 -1.45 16.03
CA GLY A 66 -3.36 -2.76 16.15
C GLY A 66 -2.37 -3.93 16.09
N TYR A 67 -1.30 -3.79 15.32
CA TYR A 67 -0.30 -4.84 15.11
C TYR A 67 1.08 -4.49 15.70
N TRP A 68 1.13 -3.56 16.66
CA TRP A 68 2.39 -3.13 17.28
C TRP A 68 3.21 -4.31 17.82
N ASP A 69 2.63 -5.07 18.73
CA ASP A 69 3.32 -6.17 19.42
C ASP A 69 3.50 -7.40 18.53
N LEU A 70 2.69 -7.54 17.48
CA LEU A 70 2.79 -8.66 16.54
C LEU A 70 3.85 -8.43 15.44
N TYR A 71 4.06 -7.18 15.03
CA TYR A 71 4.84 -6.84 13.83
C TYR A 71 5.82 -5.69 14.05
N TYR A 72 5.33 -4.49 14.34
CA TYR A 72 6.15 -3.27 14.27
C TYR A 72 7.22 -3.15 15.36
N ARG A 73 6.96 -3.67 16.56
CA ARG A 73 7.90 -3.59 17.71
C ARG A 73 9.25 -4.26 17.43
N TYR A 74 9.31 -5.23 16.51
CA TYR A 74 10.52 -5.99 16.21
C TYR A 74 11.55 -5.19 15.41
N PHE A 75 11.16 -4.10 14.75
CA PHE A 75 12.06 -3.33 13.90
C PHE A 75 11.93 -1.81 14.03
N TYR A 76 10.88 -1.30 14.68
CA TYR A 76 10.77 0.13 15.01
C TYR A 76 10.97 0.41 16.50
N PRO A 77 11.63 1.53 16.85
CA PRO A 77 11.65 2.04 18.21
C PRO A 77 10.25 2.52 18.64
N SER A 78 9.94 2.39 19.93
CA SER A 78 8.60 2.67 20.48
C SER A 78 8.09 4.09 20.26
N TRP A 79 8.98 5.07 20.14
CA TRP A 79 8.61 6.46 19.87
C TRP A 79 7.98 6.68 18.49
N ILE A 80 8.14 5.75 17.53
CA ILE A 80 7.48 5.83 16.23
C ILE A 80 5.98 5.54 16.34
N ARG A 81 5.56 4.71 17.30
CA ARG A 81 4.16 4.31 17.45
C ARG A 81 3.19 5.52 17.50
N PRO A 82 3.39 6.54 18.36
CA PRO A 82 2.51 7.71 18.38
C PRO A 82 2.59 8.58 17.12
N LEU A 83 3.63 8.42 16.30
CA LEU A 83 3.81 9.17 15.05
C LEU A 83 3.13 8.50 13.84
N ALA A 84 2.45 7.37 14.03
CA ALA A 84 1.75 6.66 12.97
C ALA A 84 0.86 7.55 12.08
N PRO A 85 0.12 8.55 12.61
CA PRO A 85 -0.68 9.45 11.76
C PRO A 85 0.17 10.27 10.79
N LEU A 86 1.41 10.61 11.12
CA LEU A 86 2.29 11.44 10.28
C LEU A 86 2.69 10.76 8.96
N SER A 87 2.35 9.49 8.77
CA SER A 87 2.43 8.80 7.47
C SER A 87 1.73 9.60 6.36
N PHE A 88 0.71 10.39 6.69
CA PHE A 88 0.00 11.23 5.71
C PHE A 88 0.96 12.14 4.93
N LEU A 89 2.05 12.61 5.55
CA LEU A 89 3.06 13.47 4.89
C LEU A 89 3.85 12.69 3.83
N LEU A 90 4.25 11.46 4.15
CA LEU A 90 5.00 10.61 3.24
C LEU A 90 4.10 10.17 2.07
N TYR A 91 2.91 9.68 2.37
CA TYR A 91 2.03 9.13 1.34
C TYR A 91 1.31 10.19 0.52
N SER A 92 1.11 11.42 1.03
CA SER A 92 0.71 12.56 0.18
C SER A 92 1.79 12.89 -0.85
N SER A 93 3.06 12.85 -0.44
CA SER A 93 4.20 13.06 -1.35
C SER A 93 4.28 11.97 -2.42
N PHE A 94 4.04 10.70 -2.05
CA PHE A 94 3.93 9.62 -3.04
C PHE A 94 2.72 9.78 -3.96
N GLY A 95 1.54 10.16 -3.42
CA GLY A 95 0.34 10.42 -4.21
C GLY A 95 0.59 11.51 -5.27
N PHE A 96 1.19 12.63 -4.86
CA PHE A 96 1.61 13.69 -5.77
C PHE A 96 2.61 13.18 -6.83
N GLY A 97 3.67 12.48 -6.41
CA GLY A 97 4.70 11.97 -7.31
C GLY A 97 4.14 11.00 -8.35
N MET A 98 3.22 10.12 -7.97
CA MET A 98 2.59 9.18 -8.89
C MET A 98 1.57 9.84 -9.80
N TRP A 99 0.79 10.80 -9.31
CA TRP A 99 -0.04 11.65 -10.18
C TRP A 99 0.80 12.37 -11.23
N TRP A 100 1.93 12.96 -10.82
CA TRP A 100 2.86 13.66 -11.71
C TRP A 100 3.39 12.71 -12.79
N LEU A 101 3.98 11.58 -12.39
CA LEU A 101 4.54 10.59 -13.32
C LEU A 101 3.49 10.04 -14.28
N THR A 102 2.27 9.78 -13.79
CA THR A 102 1.15 9.31 -14.61
C THR A 102 0.73 10.36 -15.64
N SER A 103 0.69 11.64 -15.23
CA SER A 103 0.23 12.74 -16.07
C SER A 103 1.14 13.02 -17.26
N LEU A 104 2.44 12.71 -17.12
CA LEU A 104 3.46 12.83 -18.18
C LEU A 104 3.28 11.82 -19.33
N GLN A 105 2.57 10.73 -19.12
CA GLN A 105 2.52 9.61 -20.07
C GLN A 105 1.28 9.65 -20.96
N SER A 106 1.34 8.98 -22.11
CA SER A 106 0.22 8.77 -23.03
C SER A 106 -0.68 7.57 -22.66
N LEU A 107 -0.32 6.82 -21.62
CA LEU A 107 -0.96 5.58 -21.18
C LEU A 107 -2.28 5.81 -20.42
N PRO A 108 -3.11 4.76 -20.23
CA PRO A 108 -4.31 4.84 -19.40
C PRO A 108 -3.98 5.22 -17.95
N ALA A 109 -4.42 6.42 -17.54
CA ALA A 109 -3.98 7.04 -16.29
C ALA A 109 -4.18 6.15 -15.05
N ILE A 110 -5.38 5.59 -14.86
CA ILE A 110 -5.68 4.76 -13.69
C ILE A 110 -4.87 3.46 -13.66
N LEU A 111 -4.66 2.82 -14.82
CA LEU A 111 -3.87 1.60 -14.90
C LEU A 111 -2.39 1.89 -14.59
N THR A 112 -1.85 2.96 -15.16
CA THR A 112 -0.49 3.44 -14.86
C THR A 112 -0.35 3.80 -13.39
N TYR A 113 -1.30 4.53 -12.82
CA TYR A 113 -1.30 4.95 -11.42
C TYR A 113 -1.32 3.76 -10.47
N ALA A 114 -2.21 2.79 -10.68
CA ALA A 114 -2.26 1.56 -9.89
C ALA A 114 -0.98 0.72 -10.02
N PHE A 115 -0.41 0.65 -11.23
CA PHE A 115 0.85 -0.04 -11.49
C PHE A 115 2.02 0.63 -10.74
N LEU A 116 2.13 1.96 -10.79
CA LEU A 116 3.12 2.71 -10.01
C LEU A 116 2.94 2.49 -8.51
N GLY A 117 1.68 2.42 -8.05
CA GLY A 117 1.35 2.06 -6.68
C GLY A 117 1.92 0.69 -6.29
N GLY A 118 1.71 -0.33 -7.12
CA GLY A 118 2.30 -1.66 -6.91
C GLY A 118 3.83 -1.64 -6.87
N LEU A 119 4.48 -0.89 -7.77
CA LEU A 119 5.94 -0.73 -7.73
C LEU A 119 6.43 -0.03 -6.46
N GLN A 120 5.71 1.01 -5.99
CA GLN A 120 6.02 1.68 -4.73
C GLN A 120 5.92 0.70 -3.55
N GLY A 121 4.89 -0.16 -3.51
CA GLY A 121 4.75 -1.22 -2.51
C GLY A 121 5.90 -2.22 -2.50
N MET A 122 6.34 -2.66 -3.68
CA MET A 122 7.52 -3.52 -3.81
C MET A 122 8.78 -2.84 -3.27
N LEU A 123 9.01 -1.56 -3.59
CA LEU A 123 10.17 -0.82 -3.11
C LEU A 123 10.16 -0.67 -1.59
N GLU A 124 9.00 -0.33 -1.02
CA GLU A 124 8.84 -0.22 0.43
C GLU A 124 9.11 -1.56 1.14
N HIS A 125 8.57 -2.65 0.59
CA HIS A 125 8.82 -3.99 1.12
C HIS A 125 10.27 -4.44 0.92
N ALA A 126 10.91 -4.08 -0.19
CA ALA A 126 12.32 -4.36 -0.39
C ALA A 126 13.18 -3.63 0.66
N LEU A 127 12.87 -2.38 0.98
CA LEU A 127 13.53 -1.64 2.06
C LEU A 127 13.26 -2.28 3.44
N ALA A 128 12.04 -2.74 3.71
CA ALA A 128 11.73 -3.42 4.96
C ALA A 128 12.47 -4.78 5.07
N ILE A 129 12.46 -5.58 4.00
CA ILE A 129 13.10 -6.90 3.95
C ILE A 129 14.61 -6.77 4.05
N HIS A 130 15.24 -5.92 3.25
CA HIS A 130 16.69 -5.85 3.14
C HIS A 130 17.33 -4.82 4.08
N GLY A 131 16.67 -3.68 4.31
CA GLY A 131 17.15 -2.63 5.21
C GLY A 131 16.79 -2.88 6.67
N LEU A 132 15.53 -3.22 6.95
CA LEU A 132 15.06 -3.44 8.33
C LEU A 132 15.16 -4.90 8.78
N ARG A 133 15.39 -5.83 7.85
CA ARG A 133 15.53 -7.28 8.08
C ARG A 133 14.26 -7.91 8.68
N ILE A 134 13.09 -7.50 8.20
CA ILE A 134 11.80 -7.94 8.78
C ILE A 134 11.59 -9.46 8.73
N LEU A 135 12.06 -10.16 7.69
CA LEU A 135 11.90 -11.61 7.57
C LEU A 135 12.73 -12.39 8.61
N GLU A 136 13.73 -11.75 9.19
CA GLU A 136 14.59 -12.34 10.21
C GLU A 136 14.12 -11.98 11.62
N LYS A 137 13.70 -10.72 11.80
CA LYS A 137 13.34 -10.15 13.11
C LYS A 137 11.92 -10.43 13.54
N VAL A 138 10.97 -10.55 12.60
CA VAL A 138 9.54 -10.70 12.91
C VAL A 138 9.18 -12.18 12.97
N PRO A 139 8.83 -12.75 14.13
CA PRO A 139 8.54 -14.19 14.27
C PRO A 139 7.44 -14.70 13.34
N LEU A 140 6.42 -13.87 13.08
CA LEU A 140 5.30 -14.17 12.18
C LEU A 140 5.72 -14.42 10.72
N LEU A 141 6.85 -13.84 10.30
CA LEU A 141 7.33 -13.85 8.91
C LEU A 141 8.54 -14.76 8.68
N GLN A 142 9.02 -15.43 9.72
CA GLN A 142 10.16 -16.33 9.60
C GLN A 142 9.85 -17.43 8.57
N ASP A 143 10.88 -17.85 7.85
CA ASP A 143 10.81 -18.86 6.78
C ASP A 143 10.15 -18.41 5.45
N LEU A 144 9.61 -17.18 5.39
CA LEU A 144 9.16 -16.60 4.12
C LEU A 144 10.32 -16.18 3.23
N LYS A 145 10.14 -16.33 1.92
CA LYS A 145 11.10 -15.88 0.90
C LYS A 145 10.73 -14.48 0.41
N SER A 146 11.74 -13.65 0.17
CA SER A 146 11.55 -12.25 -0.27
C SER A 146 10.75 -12.14 -1.57
N GLY A 147 11.06 -12.96 -2.59
CA GLY A 147 10.41 -12.89 -3.91
C GLY A 147 8.88 -12.96 -3.83
N PRO A 148 8.30 -14.01 -3.21
CA PRO A 148 6.86 -14.08 -2.96
C PRO A 148 6.28 -12.89 -2.17
N VAL A 149 6.99 -12.37 -1.16
CA VAL A 149 6.52 -11.21 -0.37
C VAL A 149 6.50 -9.94 -1.22
N LEU A 150 7.50 -9.74 -2.09
CA LEU A 150 7.52 -8.62 -3.02
C LEU A 150 6.37 -8.73 -4.03
N LEU A 151 6.11 -9.91 -4.57
CA LEU A 151 4.99 -10.13 -5.49
C LEU A 151 3.64 -9.86 -4.82
N PHE A 152 3.46 -10.33 -3.58
CA PHE A 152 2.30 -10.00 -2.76
C PHE A 152 2.14 -8.47 -2.60
N SER A 153 3.20 -7.79 -2.19
CA SER A 153 3.18 -6.34 -1.95
C SER A 153 2.82 -5.52 -3.18
N PHE A 154 3.19 -5.99 -4.39
CA PHE A 154 2.81 -5.34 -5.63
C PHE A 154 1.28 -5.29 -5.78
N PHE A 155 0.60 -6.42 -5.61
CA PHE A 155 -0.84 -6.50 -5.77
C PHE A 155 -1.59 -5.82 -4.62
N GLU A 156 -1.09 -5.97 -3.39
CA GLU A 156 -1.64 -5.28 -2.22
C GLU A 156 -1.65 -3.77 -2.44
N TYR A 157 -0.52 -3.21 -2.87
CA TYR A 157 -0.41 -1.77 -3.08
C TYR A 157 -1.16 -1.31 -4.32
N ALA A 158 -1.16 -2.08 -5.41
CA ALA A 158 -2.00 -1.75 -6.58
C ALA A 158 -3.48 -1.64 -6.16
N PHE A 159 -3.97 -2.53 -5.30
CA PHE A 159 -5.31 -2.45 -4.74
C PHE A 159 -5.52 -1.20 -3.87
N TYR A 160 -4.63 -0.91 -2.92
CA TYR A 160 -4.74 0.27 -2.06
C TYR A 160 -4.70 1.58 -2.84
N TRP A 161 -3.80 1.70 -3.81
CA TRP A 161 -3.71 2.88 -4.66
C TRP A 161 -4.95 3.03 -5.56
N SER A 162 -5.59 1.94 -5.96
CA SER A 162 -6.89 2.01 -6.63
C SER A 162 -8.04 2.44 -5.71
N LEU A 163 -8.05 2.05 -4.43
CA LEU A 163 -9.00 2.60 -3.44
C LEU A 163 -8.80 4.11 -3.26
N ILE A 164 -7.54 4.57 -3.19
CA ILE A 164 -7.20 5.99 -3.16
C ILE A 164 -7.73 6.70 -4.40
N GLY A 165 -7.61 6.09 -5.59
CA GLY A 165 -8.17 6.63 -6.83
C GLY A 165 -9.69 6.81 -6.78
N TRP A 166 -10.44 5.89 -6.15
CA TRP A 166 -11.88 6.05 -5.92
C TRP A 166 -12.20 7.21 -4.97
N ILE A 167 -11.45 7.33 -3.87
CA ILE A 167 -11.62 8.45 -2.92
C ILE A 167 -11.32 9.77 -3.64
N ALA A 168 -10.25 9.82 -4.43
CA ALA A 168 -9.87 11.00 -5.20
C ALA A 168 -10.92 11.37 -6.26
N LEU A 169 -11.55 10.40 -6.92
CA LEU A 169 -12.68 10.65 -7.81
C LEU A 169 -13.84 11.30 -7.05
N GLY A 170 -14.16 10.79 -5.86
CA GLY A 170 -15.17 11.37 -4.98
C GLY A 170 -14.85 12.81 -4.60
N ILE A 171 -13.62 13.08 -4.16
CA ILE A 171 -13.15 14.43 -3.81
C ILE A 171 -13.20 15.36 -5.03
N SER A 172 -12.79 14.89 -6.21
CA SER A 172 -12.77 15.70 -7.44
C SER A 172 -14.17 16.14 -7.90
N LYS A 173 -15.23 15.46 -7.45
CA LYS A 173 -16.62 15.85 -7.72
C LYS A 173 -17.17 16.86 -6.71
N LEU A 174 -16.46 17.10 -5.61
CA LEU A 174 -16.83 18.03 -4.53
C LEU A 174 -16.07 19.35 -4.58
N LEU A 175 -14.96 19.40 -5.32
CA LEU A 175 -14.15 20.59 -5.59
C LEU A 175 -14.62 21.26 -6.89
#